data_AF-A0A016CIM2-F1
#
_entry.id   AF-A0A016CIM2-F1
#
_cell.length_a   1.000
_cell.length_b   1.000
_cell.length_c   1.000
_cell.angle_alpha   90.00
_cell.angle_beta   90.00
_cell.angle_gamma   90.00
#
_symmetry.space_group_name_H-M   'P 1'
#
loop_
_entity.id
_entity.type
_entity.pdbx_description
1 polymer ?
#
loop_
_entity_poly.entity_id
_entity_poly.type
_entity_poly.pdbx_seq_one_letter_code
_entity_poly.pdbx_strand_id
1 'polypeptide(L)'
;MIMKKFCLFTILFSALLFADVAAQEIQVKSFQKLERDLTARTRPRLDLNDNPCALIKIETTGRDFEFEGNVIGAPLYRKGEVQVYVTQGCRRLTLKHEKYGVLRYEFPEKIEKQVVYELSIKLVEDKNNKIRTLVMPVFSYGSFEQTSYGLMVGVVKKTGGYLKVKTDFGSVSSDLDPVDKASGWYTGGEQQSRFAITAGVLQRVFQRDWKTLYLYAGVGYGSRNYAKEVDGEVDGIQNPYVKINSDCYKGVEAELGAVARFGGVAVSLGVQTNQFKQVEANIGIGIMF
;
A
#
# COMPACT_ATOMS: atom_id res chain seq x y z
N MET A 1 -19.11 -15.01 -22.63
CA MET A 1 -17.70 -14.55 -22.47
C MET A 1 -17.54 -13.48 -21.37
N ILE A 2 -18.53 -12.61 -21.14
CA ILE A 2 -18.53 -11.54 -20.11
C ILE A 2 -18.43 -12.05 -18.65
N MET A 3 -19.18 -13.09 -18.26
CA MET A 3 -19.12 -13.64 -16.88
C MET A 3 -17.74 -14.16 -16.48
N LYS A 4 -16.98 -14.78 -17.41
CA LYS A 4 -15.65 -15.31 -17.11
C LYS A 4 -14.63 -14.19 -16.81
N LYS A 5 -14.73 -13.05 -17.50
CA LYS A 5 -13.85 -11.88 -17.29
C LYS A 5 -14.17 -11.15 -15.99
N PHE A 6 -15.46 -11.02 -15.65
CA PHE A 6 -15.89 -10.44 -14.38
C PHE A 6 -15.43 -11.27 -13.18
N CYS A 7 -15.57 -12.60 -13.28
CA CYS A 7 -15.12 -13.52 -12.23
C CYS A 7 -13.60 -13.46 -12.01
N LEU A 8 -12.81 -13.34 -13.10
CA LEU A 8 -11.35 -13.20 -13.02
C LEU A 8 -10.93 -11.89 -12.33
N PHE A 9 -11.63 -10.78 -12.63
CA PHE A 9 -11.40 -9.49 -11.98
C PHE A 9 -11.74 -9.54 -10.49
N THR A 10 -12.87 -10.15 -10.11
CA THR A 10 -13.24 -10.31 -8.69
C THR A 10 -12.27 -11.20 -7.94
N ILE A 11 -11.76 -12.28 -8.56
CA ILE A 11 -10.75 -13.16 -7.94
C ILE A 11 -9.42 -12.42 -7.76
N LEU A 12 -8.99 -11.65 -8.76
CA LEU A 12 -7.74 -10.89 -8.69
C LEU A 12 -7.83 -9.73 -7.68
N PHE A 13 -8.98 -9.05 -7.62
CA PHE A 13 -9.28 -8.02 -6.62
C PHE A 13 -9.33 -8.60 -5.20
N SER A 14 -9.95 -9.77 -5.03
CA SER A 14 -9.95 -10.52 -3.78
C SER A 14 -8.52 -10.91 -3.37
N ALA A 15 -7.71 -11.45 -4.29
CA ALA A 15 -6.33 -11.83 -4.02
C ALA A 15 -5.46 -10.64 -3.56
N LEU A 16 -5.75 -9.42 -4.03
CA LEU A 16 -5.10 -8.19 -3.57
C LEU A 16 -5.48 -7.81 -2.12
N LEU A 17 -6.68 -8.15 -1.67
CA LEU A 17 -7.17 -7.87 -0.31
C LEU A 17 -6.62 -8.84 0.75
N PHE A 18 -6.26 -10.07 0.36
CA PHE A 18 -5.82 -11.14 1.27
C PHE A 18 -4.30 -11.39 1.30
N ALA A 19 -3.47 -10.45 0.82
CA ALA A 19 -2.02 -10.60 0.86
C ALA A 19 -1.47 -10.43 2.29
N ASP A 20 -1.35 -11.58 2.98
CA ASP A 20 -1.07 -11.74 4.41
C ASP A 20 0.08 -10.90 4.98
N VAL A 21 -0.11 -10.45 6.22
CA VAL A 21 0.76 -9.56 6.99
C VAL A 21 1.89 -10.35 7.64
N ALA A 22 3.07 -10.38 7.02
CA ALA A 22 4.30 -10.69 7.75
C ALA A 22 4.81 -9.40 8.41
N ALA A 23 4.58 -9.28 9.72
CA ALA A 23 5.15 -8.26 10.59
C ALA A 23 6.66 -8.48 10.71
N GLN A 24 7.44 -7.41 10.80
CA GLN A 24 8.88 -7.54 11.01
C GLN A 24 9.25 -7.89 12.44
N GLU A 25 10.34 -8.66 12.55
CA GLU A 25 10.75 -9.43 13.71
C GLU A 25 12.08 -8.95 14.28
N ILE A 26 12.16 -8.95 15.62
CA ILE A 26 13.42 -9.09 16.32
C ILE A 26 13.85 -10.56 16.14
N GLN A 27 15.01 -10.81 15.52
CA GLN A 27 15.49 -12.16 15.26
C GLN A 27 16.51 -12.59 16.30
N VAL A 28 16.37 -13.80 16.83
CA VAL A 28 17.37 -14.40 17.72
C VAL A 28 18.50 -15.00 16.90
N LYS A 29 19.74 -14.60 17.17
CA LYS A 29 20.94 -15.20 16.56
C LYS A 29 21.43 -16.39 17.37
N SER A 30 21.50 -16.23 18.68
CA SER A 30 22.02 -17.26 19.59
C SER A 30 21.48 -17.06 20.99
N PHE A 31 21.43 -18.16 21.72
CA PHE A 31 21.18 -18.19 23.15
C PHE A 31 22.14 -19.19 23.79
N GLN A 32 22.89 -18.75 24.80
CA GLN A 32 23.89 -19.60 25.45
C GLN A 32 23.99 -19.35 26.96
N LYS A 33 24.31 -20.40 27.70
CA LYS A 33 24.60 -20.34 29.14
C LYS A 33 26.04 -19.89 29.34
N LEU A 34 26.27 -18.85 30.13
CA LEU A 34 27.60 -18.34 30.46
C LEU A 34 28.10 -18.93 31.77
N GLU A 35 28.71 -20.12 31.73
CA GLU A 35 29.14 -20.84 32.93
C GLU A 35 30.21 -20.10 33.76
N ARG A 36 31.07 -19.33 33.08
CA ARG A 36 32.17 -18.59 33.72
C ARG A 36 31.71 -17.26 34.31
N ASP A 37 30.49 -16.83 34.02
CA ASP A 37 29.96 -15.56 34.52
C ASP A 37 29.21 -15.77 35.84
N LEU A 38 29.84 -15.32 36.92
CA LEU A 38 29.33 -15.45 38.28
C LEU A 38 28.51 -14.22 38.72
N THR A 39 28.13 -13.31 37.81
CA THR A 39 27.42 -12.07 38.17
C THR A 39 26.13 -12.34 38.94
N ALA A 40 25.33 -13.31 38.51
CA ALA A 40 24.08 -13.68 39.18
C ALA A 40 24.30 -14.32 40.57
N ARG A 41 25.50 -14.85 40.84
CA ARG A 41 25.90 -15.42 42.15
C ARG A 41 26.50 -14.38 43.09
N THR A 42 27.35 -13.50 42.56
CA THR A 42 28.06 -12.47 43.32
C THR A 42 27.19 -11.27 43.64
N ARG A 43 26.22 -10.94 42.79
CA ARG A 43 25.25 -9.86 42.97
C ARG A 43 23.84 -10.41 42.75
N PRO A 44 23.34 -11.27 43.66
CA PRO A 44 22.05 -11.90 43.50
C PRO A 44 20.94 -10.85 43.63
N ARG A 45 19.94 -10.96 42.75
CA ARG A 45 18.66 -10.26 42.88
C ARG A 45 17.62 -11.29 43.28
N LEU A 46 16.84 -10.99 44.32
CA LEU A 46 15.78 -11.89 44.78
C LEU A 46 14.48 -11.58 44.05
N ASP A 47 13.68 -12.62 43.81
CA ASP A 47 12.30 -12.48 43.36
C ASP A 47 11.36 -12.16 44.52
N LEU A 48 10.05 -12.08 44.26
CA LEU A 48 9.03 -11.79 45.27
C LEU A 48 8.89 -12.88 46.36
N ASN A 49 9.48 -14.05 46.15
CA ASN A 49 9.46 -15.19 47.05
C ASN A 49 10.85 -15.44 47.68
N ASP A 50 11.72 -14.43 47.68
CA ASP A 50 13.10 -14.49 48.18
C ASP A 50 14.00 -15.54 47.50
N ASN A 51 13.63 -16.01 46.30
CA ASN A 51 14.49 -16.92 45.52
C ASN A 51 15.44 -16.12 44.62
N PRO A 52 16.70 -16.57 44.47
CA PRO A 52 17.65 -15.86 43.65
C PRO A 52 17.33 -16.02 42.15
N CYS A 53 17.24 -14.88 41.47
CA CYS A 53 16.97 -14.78 40.04
C CYS A 53 18.15 -15.25 39.18
N ALA A 54 17.84 -15.59 37.93
CA ALA A 54 18.82 -15.68 36.86
C ALA A 54 19.02 -14.30 36.19
N LEU A 55 20.12 -14.16 35.45
CA LEU A 55 20.44 -12.96 34.69
C LEU A 55 20.47 -13.30 33.20
N ILE A 56 19.75 -12.56 32.38
CA ILE A 56 19.81 -12.64 30.92
C ILE A 56 20.46 -11.36 30.40
N LYS A 57 21.61 -11.52 29.74
CA LYS A 57 22.32 -10.46 29.01
C LYS A 57 21.90 -10.50 27.56
N ILE A 58 21.23 -9.46 27.11
CA ILE A 58 20.71 -9.36 25.75
C ILE A 58 21.67 -8.48 24.97
N GLU A 59 22.42 -9.08 24.05
CA GLU A 59 23.35 -8.35 23.19
C GLU A 59 22.56 -7.62 22.11
N THR A 60 22.48 -6.29 22.23
CA THR A 60 21.71 -5.44 21.33
C THR A 60 22.18 -3.99 21.42
N THR A 61 22.05 -3.27 20.31
CA THR A 61 22.30 -1.82 20.26
C THR A 61 21.03 -1.00 20.50
N GLY A 62 19.85 -1.63 20.51
CA GLY A 62 18.58 -0.96 20.75
C GLY A 62 18.42 -0.54 22.22
N ARG A 63 17.56 0.45 22.44
CA ARG A 63 17.16 0.91 23.78
C ARG A 63 15.65 0.83 23.92
N ASP A 64 15.13 1.13 25.10
CA ASP A 64 13.68 1.29 25.32
C ASP A 64 12.84 0.04 25.01
N PHE A 65 13.45 -1.13 25.18
CA PHE A 65 12.74 -2.42 25.17
C PHE A 65 11.85 -2.58 26.40
N GLU A 66 10.59 -2.96 26.18
CA GLU A 66 9.72 -3.46 27.23
C GLU A 66 9.84 -4.98 27.32
N PHE A 67 9.96 -5.50 28.53
CA PHE A 67 10.10 -6.92 28.79
C PHE A 67 8.89 -7.46 29.54
N GLU A 68 8.29 -8.52 29.00
CA GLU A 68 7.19 -9.24 29.64
C GLU A 68 7.56 -10.70 29.90
N GLY A 69 7.00 -11.24 30.97
CA GLY A 69 7.27 -12.58 31.47
C GLY A 69 7.61 -12.55 32.95
N ASN A 70 8.35 -13.56 33.41
CA ASN A 70 8.78 -13.63 34.81
C ASN A 70 10.01 -12.74 35.08
N VAL A 71 9.93 -11.48 34.68
CA VAL A 71 11.00 -10.48 34.81
C VAL A 71 10.87 -9.76 36.15
N ILE A 72 12.00 -9.56 36.83
CA ILE A 72 12.06 -8.92 38.14
C ILE A 72 12.72 -7.54 38.06
N GLY A 73 11.90 -6.51 38.24
CA GLY A 73 12.29 -5.10 38.22
C GLY A 73 12.62 -4.55 36.85
N ALA A 74 13.15 -3.32 36.82
CA ALA A 74 13.48 -2.64 35.57
C ALA A 74 14.71 -3.24 34.87
N PRO A 75 14.74 -3.28 33.52
CA PRO A 75 15.91 -3.66 32.75
C PRO A 75 17.06 -2.67 32.94
N LEU A 76 18.29 -3.19 32.98
CA LEU A 76 19.50 -2.38 33.13
C LEU A 76 20.18 -2.22 31.77
N TYR A 77 20.14 -1.01 31.21
CA TYR A 77 20.77 -0.70 29.93
C TYR A 77 22.26 -0.38 30.13
N ARG A 78 23.10 -1.02 29.33
CA ARG A 78 24.53 -0.72 29.23
C ARG A 78 24.91 -0.58 27.75
N LYS A 79 26.14 -0.16 27.46
CA LYS A 79 26.59 0.00 26.07
C LYS A 79 26.69 -1.38 25.41
N GLY A 80 25.80 -1.66 24.46
CA GLY A 80 25.78 -2.91 23.68
C GLY A 80 25.09 -4.10 24.35
N GLU A 81 24.56 -3.93 25.57
CA GLU A 81 23.85 -4.98 26.28
C GLU A 81 22.66 -4.43 27.08
N VAL A 82 21.60 -5.23 27.20
CA VAL A 82 20.48 -5.00 28.11
C VAL A 82 20.39 -6.17 29.07
N GLN A 83 20.41 -5.89 30.37
CA GLN A 83 20.43 -6.90 31.41
C GLN A 83 19.06 -7.01 32.07
N VAL A 84 18.52 -8.22 32.09
CA VAL A 84 17.18 -8.52 32.60
C VAL A 84 17.27 -9.65 33.62
N TYR A 85 16.71 -9.44 34.81
CA TYR A 85 16.62 -10.49 35.83
C TYR A 85 15.32 -11.26 35.66
N VAL A 86 15.39 -12.58 35.68
CA VAL A 86 14.21 -13.45 35.52
C VAL A 86 14.15 -14.51 36.63
N THR A 87 12.94 -14.91 37.01
CA THR A 87 12.75 -15.95 38.02
C THR A 87 13.25 -17.30 37.53
N GLN A 88 13.58 -18.19 38.47
CA GLN A 88 13.88 -19.58 38.17
C GLN A 88 12.69 -20.25 37.45
N GLY A 89 12.98 -21.17 36.52
CA GLY A 89 11.99 -21.96 35.81
C GLY A 89 11.26 -21.20 34.70
N CYS A 90 11.62 -19.94 34.44
CA CYS A 90 11.14 -19.18 33.31
C CYS A 90 11.39 -19.96 32.00
N ARG A 91 10.37 -20.07 31.14
CA ARG A 91 10.44 -20.77 29.86
C ARG A 91 10.35 -19.84 28.66
N ARG A 92 9.84 -18.63 28.85
CA ARG A 92 9.63 -17.67 27.76
C ARG A 92 9.95 -16.26 28.22
N LEU A 93 10.50 -15.47 27.32
CA LEU A 93 10.70 -14.04 27.49
C LEU A 93 10.09 -13.31 26.29
N THR A 94 9.29 -12.30 26.57
CA THR A 94 8.71 -11.45 25.52
C THR A 94 9.43 -10.10 25.53
N LEU A 95 9.95 -9.70 24.38
CA LEU A 95 10.59 -8.42 24.15
C LEU A 95 9.69 -7.61 23.24
N LYS A 96 9.33 -6.39 23.63
CA LYS A 96 8.55 -5.46 22.81
C LYS A 96 9.37 -4.21 22.57
N HIS A 97 9.28 -3.69 21.36
CA HIS A 97 9.90 -2.43 20.99
C HIS A 97 9.01 -1.73 19.96
N GLU A 98 8.81 -0.42 20.09
CA GLU A 98 7.95 0.36 19.21
C GLU A 98 8.35 0.22 17.73
N LYS A 99 9.65 0.40 17.45
CA LYS A 99 10.23 0.31 16.10
C LYS A 99 10.40 -1.10 15.52
N TYR A 100 10.75 -2.10 16.35
CA TYR A 100 11.18 -3.43 15.87
C TYR A 100 10.15 -4.54 16.11
N GLY A 101 9.01 -4.21 16.73
CA GLY A 101 7.93 -5.16 16.98
C GLY A 101 8.14 -6.00 18.25
N VAL A 102 7.55 -7.19 18.26
CA VAL A 102 7.50 -8.08 19.43
C VAL A 102 8.15 -9.42 19.12
N LEU A 103 9.11 -9.82 19.95
CA LEU A 103 9.67 -11.17 19.95
C LEU A 103 9.18 -11.93 21.18
N ARG A 104 8.61 -13.11 20.94
CA ARG A 104 8.28 -14.09 21.98
C ARG A 104 9.26 -15.22 21.87
N TYR A 105 10.30 -15.19 22.69
CA TYR A 105 11.36 -16.20 22.68
C TYR A 105 11.07 -17.28 23.72
N GLU A 106 11.01 -18.53 23.28
CA GLU A 106 10.95 -19.69 24.17
C GLU A 106 12.36 -20.25 24.36
N PHE A 107 12.79 -20.36 25.61
CA PHE A 107 14.12 -20.86 25.94
C PHE A 107 14.19 -22.37 25.64
N PRO A 108 15.32 -22.86 25.08
CA PRO A 108 15.49 -24.28 24.81
C PRO A 108 15.48 -25.12 26.09
N GLU A 109 15.88 -24.53 27.21
CA GLU A 109 15.93 -25.18 28.52
C GLU A 109 15.31 -24.26 29.58
N LYS A 110 14.88 -24.86 30.69
CA LYS A 110 14.36 -24.09 31.83
C LYS A 110 15.49 -23.27 32.45
N ILE A 111 15.24 -21.98 32.66
CA ILE A 111 16.20 -21.09 33.29
C ILE A 111 16.51 -21.52 34.73
N GLU A 112 17.80 -21.71 35.02
CA GLU A 112 18.31 -22.11 36.34
C GLU A 112 18.55 -20.89 37.24
N LYS A 113 18.41 -21.07 38.56
CA LYS A 113 18.70 -20.02 39.55
C LYS A 113 20.18 -19.64 39.55
N GLN A 114 20.48 -18.36 39.74
CA GLN A 114 21.85 -17.83 39.84
C GLN A 114 22.77 -18.18 38.66
N VAL A 115 22.20 -18.34 37.47
CA VAL A 115 22.94 -18.54 36.23
C VAL A 115 22.82 -17.30 35.35
N VAL A 116 23.88 -17.01 34.59
CA VAL A 116 23.88 -15.96 33.58
C VAL A 116 23.73 -16.59 32.21
N TYR A 117 22.83 -16.04 31.40
CA TYR A 117 22.61 -16.42 30.01
C TYR A 117 22.87 -15.23 29.09
N GLU A 118 23.27 -15.51 27.87
CA GLU A 118 23.42 -14.52 26.81
C GLU A 118 22.41 -14.79 25.70
N LEU A 119 21.70 -13.74 25.26
CA LEU A 119 20.75 -13.74 24.16
C LEU A 119 21.19 -12.71 23.12
N SER A 120 21.74 -13.15 21.99
CA SER A 120 22.12 -12.24 20.91
C SER A 120 20.96 -12.04 19.96
N ILE A 121 20.52 -10.79 19.78
CA ILE A 121 19.40 -10.45 18.89
C ILE A 121 19.86 -9.54 17.75
N LYS A 122 19.23 -9.72 16.59
CA LYS A 122 19.36 -8.83 15.44
C LYS A 122 18.09 -8.00 15.31
N LEU A 123 18.27 -6.68 15.33
CA LEU A 123 17.20 -5.73 15.05
C LEU A 123 17.12 -5.55 13.53
N VAL A 124 16.04 -6.05 12.94
CA VAL A 124 15.72 -5.83 11.53
C VAL A 124 14.70 -4.71 11.46
N GLU A 125 15.07 -3.61 10.78
CA GLU A 125 14.23 -2.42 10.74
C GLU A 125 13.12 -2.50 9.68
N ASP A 126 11.92 -2.23 10.20
CA ASP A 126 10.63 -1.83 9.61
C ASP A 126 10.55 -1.06 8.29
N LYS A 127 11.42 -1.19 7.29
CA LYS A 127 11.32 -0.35 6.06
C LYS A 127 9.97 -0.49 5.33
N ASN A 128 9.21 -1.56 5.61
CA ASN A 128 7.88 -1.89 5.10
C ASN A 128 6.77 -1.13 5.85
N ASN A 129 7.03 -0.62 7.06
CA ASN A 129 6.06 0.02 7.97
C ASN A 129 5.86 1.53 7.68
N LYS A 130 6.69 2.15 6.84
CA LYS A 130 6.53 3.57 6.47
C LYS A 130 5.30 3.78 5.59
N ILE A 131 4.37 4.63 6.03
CA ILE A 131 3.29 5.16 5.18
C ILE A 131 3.92 6.01 4.09
N ARG A 132 3.50 5.78 2.85
CA ARG A 132 3.97 6.49 1.68
C ARG A 132 2.81 7.15 0.96
N THR A 133 3.04 8.37 0.51
CA THR A 133 2.07 9.13 -0.28
C THR A 133 2.54 9.16 -1.73
N LEU A 134 1.67 8.80 -2.65
CA LEU A 134 1.84 8.89 -4.09
C LEU A 134 1.09 10.12 -4.59
N VAL A 135 1.77 10.95 -5.35
CA VAL A 135 1.15 12.01 -6.15
C VAL A 135 1.68 11.88 -7.56
N MET A 136 0.79 11.69 -8.52
CA MET A 136 1.18 11.28 -9.87
C MET A 136 0.25 11.86 -10.93
N PRO A 137 0.74 12.74 -11.82
CA PRO A 137 0.04 13.02 -13.06
C PRO A 137 -0.02 11.74 -13.92
N VAL A 138 -1.18 11.54 -14.54
CA VAL A 138 -1.48 10.39 -15.39
C VAL A 138 -1.96 10.89 -16.73
N PHE A 139 -1.47 10.28 -17.79
CA PHE A 139 -1.92 10.45 -19.16
C PHE A 139 -2.58 9.15 -19.61
N SER A 140 -3.72 9.25 -20.31
CA SER A 140 -4.36 8.07 -20.89
C SER A 140 -4.56 8.24 -22.38
N TYR A 141 -4.36 7.15 -23.10
CA TYR A 141 -4.60 7.04 -24.54
C TYR A 141 -5.50 5.84 -24.82
N GLY A 142 -6.62 6.07 -25.51
CA GLY A 142 -7.64 5.06 -25.81
C GLY A 142 -7.77 4.71 -27.28
N SER A 143 -8.49 3.61 -27.57
CA SER A 143 -8.73 3.09 -28.93
C SER A 143 -9.51 4.01 -29.89
N PHE A 144 -9.89 5.22 -29.46
CA PHE A 144 -10.62 6.22 -30.25
C PHE A 144 -9.90 7.58 -30.26
N GLU A 145 -8.57 7.58 -30.18
CA GLU A 145 -7.71 8.79 -30.24
C GLU A 145 -7.98 9.83 -29.14
N GLN A 146 -8.67 9.43 -28.07
CA GLN A 146 -8.93 10.29 -26.94
C GLN A 146 -7.70 10.35 -26.02
N THR A 147 -7.23 11.57 -25.77
CA THR A 147 -6.17 11.85 -24.81
C THR A 147 -6.78 12.47 -23.56
N SER A 148 -6.49 11.88 -22.40
CA SER A 148 -6.99 12.36 -21.11
C SER A 148 -5.85 12.59 -20.15
N TYR A 149 -5.92 13.69 -19.39
CA TYR A 149 -4.96 14.05 -18.36
C TYR A 149 -5.59 13.88 -16.99
N GLY A 150 -4.84 13.42 -16.01
CA GLY A 150 -5.39 13.17 -14.69
C GLY A 150 -4.36 13.27 -13.59
N LEU A 151 -4.87 13.19 -12.38
CA LEU A 151 -4.07 13.15 -11.16
C LEU A 151 -4.49 11.93 -10.35
N MET A 152 -3.51 11.10 -9.99
CA MET A 152 -3.65 10.00 -9.07
C MET A 152 -2.96 10.36 -7.76
N VAL A 153 -3.72 10.29 -6.67
CA VAL A 153 -3.22 10.47 -5.30
C VAL A 153 -3.49 9.18 -4.53
N GLY A 154 -2.49 8.66 -3.84
CA GLY A 154 -2.65 7.43 -3.06
C GLY A 154 -1.86 7.45 -1.78
N VAL A 155 -2.35 6.71 -0.78
CA VAL A 155 -1.66 6.51 0.49
C VAL A 155 -1.53 5.02 0.71
N VAL A 156 -0.28 4.55 0.83
CA VAL A 156 0.02 3.12 0.96
C VAL A 156 1.08 2.86 2.00
N LYS A 157 0.80 1.89 2.86
CA LYS A 157 1.81 1.28 3.73
C LYS A 157 2.26 -0.04 3.12
N LYS A 158 1.44 -1.08 3.22
CA LYS A 158 1.58 -2.34 2.48
C LYS A 158 0.37 -2.48 1.55
N THR A 159 -0.81 -2.43 2.14
CA THR A 159 -2.09 -2.18 1.47
C THR A 159 -2.49 -0.74 1.73
N GLY A 160 -3.12 -0.12 0.76
CA GLY A 160 -3.52 1.29 0.81
C GLY A 160 -4.64 1.57 -0.17
N GLY A 161 -5.03 2.84 -0.21
CA GLY A 161 -6.04 3.34 -1.12
C GLY A 161 -5.44 4.32 -2.12
N TYR A 162 -6.07 4.44 -3.28
CA TYR A 162 -5.84 5.54 -4.20
C TYR A 162 -7.14 6.14 -4.68
N LEU A 163 -7.05 7.40 -5.07
CA LEU A 163 -8.06 8.16 -5.79
C LEU A 163 -7.42 8.73 -7.04
N LYS A 164 -8.11 8.61 -8.17
CA LYS A 164 -7.65 9.14 -9.44
C LYS A 164 -8.76 9.88 -10.14
N VAL A 165 -8.46 11.08 -10.60
CA VAL A 165 -9.38 11.93 -11.36
C VAL A 165 -8.75 12.21 -12.72
N LYS A 166 -9.51 12.06 -13.80
CA LYS A 166 -9.10 12.36 -15.18
C LYS A 166 -10.05 13.36 -15.83
N THR A 167 -9.50 14.27 -16.62
CA THR A 167 -10.19 15.27 -17.43
C THR A 167 -9.44 15.51 -18.75
N ASP A 168 -10.17 15.82 -19.81
CA ASP A 168 -9.57 16.13 -21.11
C ASP A 168 -9.35 17.66 -21.27
N PHE A 169 -9.67 18.46 -20.23
CA PHE A 169 -9.68 19.94 -20.25
C PHE A 169 -10.52 20.57 -21.38
N GLY A 170 -11.25 19.78 -22.17
CA GLY A 170 -12.20 20.24 -23.18
C GLY A 170 -13.51 20.73 -22.57
N SER A 171 -13.86 21.99 -22.82
CA SER A 171 -15.19 22.55 -22.56
C SER A 171 -16.11 22.28 -23.75
N VAL A 172 -17.21 21.56 -23.53
CA VAL A 172 -18.32 21.49 -24.48
C VAL A 172 -19.40 22.45 -23.98
N SER A 173 -19.56 23.58 -24.67
CA SER A 173 -20.75 24.42 -24.54
C SER A 173 -21.73 23.99 -25.63
N SER A 174 -22.95 23.61 -25.27
CA SER A 174 -24.00 23.36 -26.27
C SER A 174 -25.30 23.98 -25.77
N ASP A 175 -25.93 24.76 -26.64
CA ASP A 175 -27.14 25.55 -26.37
C ASP A 175 -28.47 24.81 -26.66
N LEU A 176 -28.45 23.53 -27.06
CA LEU A 176 -29.66 22.76 -27.43
C LEU A 176 -29.68 21.30 -26.94
N ASP A 177 -30.90 20.78 -26.77
CA ASP A 177 -31.23 19.43 -26.27
C ASP A 177 -30.87 18.29 -27.27
N PRO A 178 -30.56 17.07 -26.78
CA PRO A 178 -30.08 15.97 -27.60
C PRO A 178 -31.17 15.37 -28.53
N VAL A 179 -30.84 15.12 -29.80
CA VAL A 179 -31.72 14.51 -30.83
C VAL A 179 -31.10 13.20 -31.36
N ASP A 180 -31.93 12.16 -31.54
CA ASP A 180 -31.49 10.77 -31.78
C ASP A 180 -31.01 10.45 -33.22
N LYS A 181 -31.17 11.34 -34.21
CA LYS A 181 -30.54 11.25 -35.55
C LYS A 181 -30.80 12.52 -36.37
N ALA A 182 -29.78 13.33 -36.63
CA ALA A 182 -29.85 14.41 -37.61
C ALA A 182 -29.49 13.88 -39.01
N SER A 183 -30.42 14.02 -39.96
CA SER A 183 -30.20 13.77 -41.39
C SER A 183 -29.55 15.00 -42.05
N GLY A 184 -28.24 15.13 -41.93
CA GLY A 184 -27.48 16.24 -42.52
C GLY A 184 -25.99 15.90 -42.63
N TRP A 185 -25.29 16.58 -43.53
CA TRP A 185 -23.84 16.41 -43.72
C TRP A 185 -23.08 17.14 -42.60
N TYR A 186 -22.09 16.47 -42.00
CA TYR A 186 -21.34 16.97 -40.85
C TYR A 186 -20.07 17.71 -41.30
N THR A 187 -19.85 18.93 -40.83
CA THR A 187 -18.65 19.72 -41.15
C THR A 187 -17.72 19.77 -39.93
N GLY A 188 -16.60 19.04 -40.02
CA GLY A 188 -15.28 19.27 -39.38
C GLY A 188 -15.08 19.59 -37.89
N GLY A 189 -16.05 20.10 -37.12
CA GLY A 189 -15.89 20.52 -35.74
C GLY A 189 -16.24 19.41 -34.74
N GLU A 190 -15.24 18.89 -34.01
CA GLU A 190 -15.43 17.87 -32.97
C GLU A 190 -15.21 18.48 -31.57
N GLN A 191 -16.20 18.36 -30.68
CA GLN A 191 -16.03 18.71 -29.27
C GLN A 191 -16.22 17.47 -28.39
N GLN A 192 -15.15 17.10 -27.67
CA GLN A 192 -15.11 15.92 -26.82
C GLN A 192 -14.82 16.35 -25.37
N SER A 193 -15.61 15.87 -24.41
CA SER A 193 -15.35 16.11 -22.99
C SER A 193 -15.44 14.80 -22.22
N ARG A 194 -14.39 14.49 -21.47
CA ARG A 194 -14.31 13.33 -20.58
C ARG A 194 -14.04 13.78 -19.15
N PHE A 195 -14.79 13.19 -18.22
CA PHE A 195 -14.49 13.22 -16.80
C PHE A 195 -14.59 11.81 -16.24
N ALA A 196 -13.56 11.36 -15.53
CA ALA A 196 -13.56 10.05 -14.89
C ALA A 196 -12.98 10.15 -13.48
N ILE A 197 -13.66 9.51 -12.52
CA ILE A 197 -13.18 9.36 -11.15
C ILE A 197 -13.12 7.88 -10.79
N THR A 198 -11.94 7.43 -10.38
CA THR A 198 -11.66 6.03 -10.03
C THR A 198 -11.05 5.97 -8.64
N ALA A 199 -11.54 5.06 -7.81
CA ALA A 199 -10.97 4.78 -6.51
C ALA A 199 -10.68 3.29 -6.38
N GLY A 200 -9.64 2.94 -5.61
CA GLY A 200 -9.27 1.54 -5.48
C GLY A 200 -8.20 1.25 -4.46
N VAL A 201 -7.76 0.00 -4.50
CA VAL A 201 -6.73 -0.54 -3.61
C VAL A 201 -5.38 -0.45 -4.29
N LEU A 202 -4.36 -0.07 -3.53
CA LEU A 202 -2.97 -0.07 -3.95
C LEU A 202 -2.17 -0.98 -3.00
N GLN A 203 -1.67 -2.08 -3.54
CA GLN A 203 -1.00 -3.15 -2.82
C GLN A 203 0.47 -3.20 -3.20
N ARG A 204 1.36 -3.19 -2.21
CA ARG A 204 2.78 -3.51 -2.39
C ARG A 204 2.93 -5.01 -2.59
N VAL A 205 3.53 -5.41 -3.71
CA VAL A 205 3.75 -6.82 -4.06
C VAL A 205 5.22 -7.20 -3.96
N PHE A 206 6.14 -6.30 -4.29
CA PHE A 206 7.57 -6.58 -4.27
C PHE A 206 8.39 -5.39 -3.74
N GLN A 207 9.36 -5.66 -2.88
CA GLN A 207 10.29 -4.64 -2.37
C GLN A 207 11.72 -5.18 -2.34
N ARG A 208 12.62 -4.45 -2.98
CA ARG A 208 14.07 -4.64 -2.93
C ARG A 208 14.72 -3.30 -2.59
N ASP A 209 15.98 -3.29 -2.14
CA ASP A 209 16.62 -2.08 -1.58
C ASP A 209 16.53 -0.82 -2.46
N TRP A 210 16.47 -0.97 -3.78
CA TRP A 210 16.43 0.12 -4.76
C TRP A 210 15.12 0.22 -5.56
N LYS A 211 14.21 -0.76 -5.45
CA LYS A 211 12.93 -0.80 -6.20
C LYS A 211 11.77 -1.28 -5.37
N THR A 212 10.59 -0.69 -5.56
CA THR A 212 9.35 -1.22 -4.97
C THR A 212 8.27 -1.29 -6.05
N LEU A 213 7.60 -2.43 -6.19
CA LEU A 213 6.49 -2.63 -7.12
C LEU A 213 5.18 -2.70 -6.34
N TYR A 214 4.22 -1.92 -6.80
CA TYR A 214 2.84 -1.91 -6.33
C TYR A 214 1.93 -2.34 -7.47
N LEU A 215 0.87 -3.08 -7.15
CA LEU A 215 -0.26 -3.33 -8.02
C LEU A 215 -1.45 -2.54 -7.50
N TYR A 216 -2.26 -2.00 -8.40
CA TYR A 216 -3.50 -1.33 -8.03
C TYR A 216 -4.65 -1.84 -8.87
N ALA A 217 -5.82 -1.90 -8.24
CA ALA A 217 -7.07 -2.25 -8.89
C ALA A 217 -8.17 -1.38 -8.30
N GLY A 218 -9.06 -0.88 -9.14
CA GLY A 218 -10.11 0.03 -8.71
C GLY A 218 -11.35 -0.03 -9.59
N VAL A 219 -12.38 0.63 -9.10
CA VAL A 219 -13.64 0.85 -9.79
C VAL A 219 -13.98 2.32 -9.71
N GLY A 220 -14.68 2.81 -10.70
CA GLY A 220 -14.95 4.22 -10.86
C GLY A 220 -16.20 4.48 -11.66
N TYR A 221 -16.44 5.76 -11.86
CA TYR A 221 -17.49 6.26 -12.72
C TYR A 221 -16.89 7.24 -13.72
N GLY A 222 -17.18 7.01 -15.00
CA GLY A 222 -16.79 7.87 -16.10
C GLY A 222 -18.00 8.41 -16.83
N SER A 223 -17.97 9.70 -17.15
CA SER A 223 -18.92 10.35 -18.05
C SER A 223 -18.16 10.92 -19.23
N ARG A 224 -18.57 10.53 -20.45
CA ARG A 224 -18.08 11.09 -21.71
C ARG A 224 -19.25 11.74 -22.44
N ASN A 225 -19.04 12.98 -22.92
CA ASN A 225 -19.97 13.69 -23.78
C ASN A 225 -19.29 13.94 -25.14
N TYR A 226 -19.99 13.65 -26.23
CA TYR A 226 -19.52 13.85 -27.61
C TYR A 226 -20.54 14.72 -28.36
N ALA A 227 -20.12 15.85 -28.92
CA ALA A 227 -20.95 16.75 -29.71
C ALA A 227 -20.27 17.07 -31.05
N LYS A 228 -21.07 17.12 -32.13
CA LYS A 228 -20.58 17.38 -33.48
C LYS A 228 -21.33 18.56 -34.10
N GLU A 229 -20.62 19.42 -34.80
CA GLU A 229 -21.21 20.56 -35.53
C GLU A 229 -21.97 20.06 -36.77
N VAL A 230 -23.16 20.60 -37.01
CA VAL A 230 -23.99 20.31 -38.19
C VAL A 230 -24.09 21.58 -39.02
N ASP A 231 -23.77 21.53 -40.31
CA ASP A 231 -23.92 22.67 -41.22
C ASP A 231 -25.40 22.82 -41.61
N GLY A 232 -25.97 24.00 -41.36
CA GLY A 232 -27.37 24.33 -41.64
C GLY A 232 -28.08 25.00 -40.46
N GLU A 233 -29.19 25.67 -40.77
CA GLU A 233 -30.04 26.35 -39.78
C GLU A 233 -31.07 25.38 -39.21
N VAL A 234 -31.06 25.20 -37.89
CA VAL A 234 -32.05 24.40 -37.14
C VAL A 234 -32.56 25.27 -35.99
N ASP A 235 -33.89 25.45 -35.88
CA ASP A 235 -34.57 26.34 -34.92
C ASP A 235 -34.10 27.81 -34.91
N GLY A 236 -33.77 28.36 -36.08
CA GLY A 236 -33.42 29.79 -36.23
C GLY A 236 -31.97 30.14 -35.88
N ILE A 237 -31.10 29.15 -35.69
CA ILE A 237 -29.68 29.31 -35.37
C ILE A 237 -28.85 28.68 -36.50
N GLN A 238 -27.97 29.48 -37.12
CA GLN A 238 -27.00 28.97 -38.11
C GLN A 238 -25.91 28.13 -37.42
N ASN A 239 -25.71 26.91 -37.91
CA ASN A 239 -24.65 25.96 -37.52
C ASN A 239 -24.64 25.54 -36.04
N PRO A 240 -25.70 24.85 -35.55
CA PRO A 240 -25.74 24.40 -34.17
C PRO A 240 -24.89 23.14 -33.92
N TYR A 241 -24.27 23.06 -32.73
CA TYR A 241 -23.63 21.84 -32.21
C TYR A 241 -24.68 20.87 -31.68
N VAL A 242 -24.77 19.68 -32.28
CA VAL A 242 -25.73 18.64 -31.86
C VAL A 242 -25.01 17.53 -31.09
N LYS A 243 -25.50 17.20 -29.89
CA LYS A 243 -25.02 16.05 -29.09
C LYS A 243 -25.58 14.75 -29.68
N ILE A 244 -24.69 13.85 -30.14
CA ILE A 244 -25.09 12.55 -30.68
C ILE A 244 -25.15 11.54 -29.51
N ASN A 245 -26.35 11.04 -29.21
CA ASN A 245 -26.66 10.20 -28.05
C ASN A 245 -25.97 8.81 -28.09
N SER A 246 -25.56 8.35 -29.27
CA SER A 246 -24.99 7.01 -29.54
C SER A 246 -23.61 6.76 -28.91
N ASP A 247 -22.85 7.82 -28.60
CA ASP A 247 -21.47 7.76 -28.08
C ASP A 247 -21.31 8.40 -26.69
N CYS A 248 -22.42 8.80 -26.06
CA CYS A 248 -22.46 9.29 -24.69
C CYS A 248 -22.54 8.12 -23.70
N TYR A 249 -21.38 7.59 -23.30
CA TYR A 249 -21.32 6.53 -22.30
C TYR A 249 -21.11 7.10 -20.89
N LYS A 250 -22.15 6.91 -20.06
CA LYS A 250 -22.10 7.05 -18.60
C LYS A 250 -22.08 5.66 -17.99
N GLY A 251 -21.02 5.31 -17.28
CA GLY A 251 -20.84 3.91 -16.89
C GLY A 251 -19.83 3.66 -15.78
N VAL A 252 -19.87 2.42 -15.28
CA VAL A 252 -18.89 1.88 -14.35
C VAL A 252 -17.59 1.62 -15.10
N GLU A 253 -16.52 2.21 -14.59
CA GLU A 253 -15.16 1.97 -15.07
C GLU A 253 -14.44 1.01 -14.13
N ALA A 254 -13.71 0.06 -14.70
CA ALA A 254 -12.81 -0.80 -13.96
C ALA A 254 -11.36 -0.48 -14.36
N GLU A 255 -10.46 -0.52 -13.39
CA GLU A 255 -9.06 -0.22 -13.61
C GLU A 255 -8.16 -1.27 -12.96
N LEU A 256 -7.07 -1.58 -13.66
CA LEU A 256 -6.00 -2.40 -13.13
C LEU A 256 -4.64 -1.90 -13.66
N GLY A 257 -3.64 -1.84 -12.78
CA GLY A 257 -2.29 -1.47 -13.19
C GLY A 257 -1.23 -1.73 -12.14
N ALA A 258 -0.02 -1.26 -12.43
CA ALA A 258 1.15 -1.39 -11.59
C ALA A 258 1.86 -0.04 -11.45
N VAL A 259 2.50 0.19 -10.31
CA VAL A 259 3.39 1.33 -10.04
C VAL A 259 4.76 0.80 -9.62
N ALA A 260 5.79 1.13 -10.37
CA ALA A 260 7.18 0.85 -10.03
C ALA A 260 7.84 2.11 -9.44
N ARG A 261 8.39 2.00 -8.24
CA ARG A 261 9.11 3.06 -7.53
C ARG A 261 10.61 2.81 -7.55
N PHE A 262 11.35 3.87 -7.84
CA PHE A 262 12.81 3.93 -7.83
C PHE A 262 13.23 5.15 -7.00
N GLY A 263 13.64 4.93 -5.74
CA GLY A 263 13.96 6.04 -4.83
C GLY A 263 12.73 6.90 -4.50
N GLY A 264 12.71 8.17 -4.90
CA GLY A 264 11.56 9.08 -4.76
C GLY A 264 10.62 9.13 -5.95
N VAL A 265 11.03 8.58 -7.11
CA VAL A 265 10.25 8.63 -8.35
C VAL A 265 9.40 7.36 -8.50
N ALA A 266 8.18 7.52 -9.00
CA ALA A 266 7.25 6.44 -9.27
C ALA A 266 6.76 6.51 -10.72
N VAL A 267 6.68 5.36 -11.40
CA VAL A 267 6.17 5.22 -12.76
C VAL A 267 5.01 4.23 -12.74
N SER A 268 3.88 4.58 -13.32
CA SER A 268 2.71 3.71 -13.42
C SER A 268 2.37 3.33 -14.84
N LEU A 269 1.93 2.09 -15.01
CA LEU A 269 1.30 1.58 -16.23
C LEU A 269 0.02 0.88 -15.82
N GLY A 270 -1.09 1.19 -16.49
CA GLY A 270 -2.38 0.58 -16.20
C GLY A 270 -3.27 0.49 -17.42
N VAL A 271 -4.31 -0.31 -17.29
CA VAL A 271 -5.39 -0.41 -18.25
C VAL A 271 -6.69 -0.07 -17.56
N GLN A 272 -7.51 0.73 -18.22
CA GLN A 272 -8.83 1.11 -17.76
C GLN A 272 -9.85 0.67 -18.79
N THR A 273 -11.02 0.28 -18.29
CA THR A 273 -12.06 -0.29 -19.13
C THR A 273 -13.40 0.30 -18.73
N ASN A 274 -14.12 0.88 -19.70
CA ASN A 274 -15.48 1.36 -19.51
C ASN A 274 -16.46 0.33 -20.08
N GLN A 275 -17.31 -0.25 -19.21
CA GLN A 275 -18.31 -1.28 -19.54
C GLN A 275 -17.78 -2.48 -20.38
N PHE A 276 -16.49 -2.80 -20.31
CA PHE A 276 -15.83 -3.85 -21.13
C PHE A 276 -15.92 -3.66 -22.65
N LYS A 277 -16.29 -2.45 -23.11
CA LYS A 277 -16.37 -2.09 -24.53
C LYS A 277 -15.23 -1.20 -24.99
N GLN A 278 -14.69 -0.36 -24.11
CA GLN A 278 -13.56 0.53 -24.40
C GLN A 278 -12.39 0.22 -23.48
N VAL A 279 -11.19 0.15 -24.05
CA VAL A 279 -9.93 -0.07 -23.32
C VAL A 279 -9.02 1.14 -23.51
N GLU A 280 -8.47 1.62 -22.41
CA GLU A 280 -7.55 2.75 -22.37
C GLU A 280 -6.27 2.35 -21.66
N ALA A 281 -5.13 2.73 -22.23
CA ALA A 281 -3.84 2.62 -21.57
C ALA A 281 -3.59 3.89 -20.75
N ASN A 282 -3.20 3.72 -19.48
CA ASN A 282 -2.84 4.79 -18.56
C ASN A 282 -1.34 4.72 -18.29
N ILE A 283 -0.63 5.83 -18.46
CA ILE A 283 0.80 5.97 -18.12
C ILE A 283 0.93 7.17 -17.18
N GLY A 284 1.74 7.04 -16.13
CA GLY A 284 1.94 8.12 -15.16
C GLY A 284 3.37 8.14 -14.64
N ILE A 285 3.87 9.34 -14.34
CA ILE A 285 5.16 9.55 -13.70
C ILE A 285 4.95 10.54 -12.55
N GLY A 286 5.28 10.12 -11.35
CA GLY A 286 5.01 10.88 -10.14
C GLY A 286 6.08 10.72 -9.07
N ILE A 287 5.76 11.23 -7.89
CA ILE A 287 6.63 11.20 -6.73
C ILE A 287 5.97 10.36 -5.66
N MET A 288 6.76 9.55 -4.97
CA MET A 288 6.31 8.78 -3.81
C MET A 288 7.29 8.96 -2.65
N PHE A 289 6.82 9.54 -1.54
CA PHE A 289 7.64 9.89 -0.38
C PHE A 289 7.20 9.16 0.90
#